data_AF-A0A561C8A0-F1
#
_entry.id   AF-A0A561C8A0-F1
#
_cell.length_a   1.000
_cell.length_b   1.000
_cell.length_c   1.000
_cell.angle_alpha   90.00
_cell.angle_beta   90.00
_cell.angle_gamma   90.00
#
_symmetry.space_group_name_H-M   'P 1'
#
loop_
_entity.id
_entity.type
_entity.pdbx_description
1 polymer ?
#
loop_
_entity_poly.entity_id
_entity_poly.type
_entity_poly.pdbx_seq_one_letter_code
_entity_poly.pdbx_strand_id
1 'polypeptide(L)'
;MALTLDPEDTRARIHGLAWCGFHPDGDIEWMITDEYLDPDELTAEDRAWVRAEAARACAAKRAAEASWPAQTEYDRLEAVFAQLRSEKIIALHRAGNTLADGHDDVREQWRAAGRLASGIRGCCFYHAQDLDTAVRTGRLYLAFSGGMIPEIDQREANTVAVGRRIVELLRAAGFGAQWSGNINERIEADLGQWRKRSP
;
A
#
# COMPACT_ATOMS: atom_id res chain seq x y z
N MET A 1 2.46 -14.97 33.66
CA MET A 1 3.92 -15.16 33.55
C MET A 1 4.47 -14.05 32.64
N ALA A 2 5.74 -14.10 32.24
CA ALA A 2 6.29 -13.12 31.30
C ALA A 2 6.01 -13.59 29.87
N LEU A 3 5.67 -12.65 28.98
CA LEU A 3 5.51 -12.90 27.54
C LEU A 3 6.83 -13.43 26.96
N THR A 4 6.74 -14.34 25.98
CA THR A 4 7.93 -14.85 25.26
C THR A 4 8.18 -14.06 23.97
N LEU A 5 7.13 -13.45 23.40
CA LEU A 5 7.22 -12.56 22.24
C LEU A 5 7.85 -11.20 22.60
N ASP A 6 8.27 -10.44 21.59
CA ASP A 6 8.62 -9.02 21.71
C ASP A 6 7.33 -8.17 21.71
N PRO A 7 6.94 -7.56 22.85
CA PRO A 7 5.67 -6.84 22.94
C PRO A 7 5.68 -5.49 22.22
N GLU A 8 6.84 -4.88 22.00
CA GLU A 8 6.93 -3.59 21.29
C GLU A 8 6.78 -3.80 19.79
N ASP A 9 7.58 -4.74 19.25
CA ASP A 9 7.54 -5.10 17.84
C ASP A 9 6.16 -5.65 17.44
N THR A 10 5.63 -6.60 18.22
CA THR A 10 4.32 -7.19 17.94
C THR A 10 3.21 -6.15 17.97
N ARG A 11 3.26 -5.19 18.91
CA ARG A 11 2.28 -4.10 18.96
C ARG A 11 2.38 -3.18 17.75
N ALA A 12 3.59 -2.87 17.30
CA ALA A 12 3.79 -2.08 16.08
C ALA A 12 3.20 -2.79 14.86
N ARG A 13 3.37 -4.12 14.76
CA ARG A 13 2.78 -4.91 13.68
C ARG A 13 1.26 -4.96 13.74
N ILE A 14 0.67 -5.20 14.92
CA ILE A 14 -0.78 -5.15 15.14
C ILE A 14 -1.34 -3.79 14.71
N HIS A 15 -0.67 -2.71 15.10
CA HIS A 15 -1.06 -1.35 14.71
C HIS A 15 -1.05 -1.19 13.18
N GLY A 16 0.01 -1.62 12.51
CA GLY A 16 0.11 -1.59 11.04
C GLY A 16 -1.05 -2.32 10.36
N LEU A 17 -1.32 -3.57 10.76
CA LEU A 17 -2.39 -4.39 10.19
C LEU A 17 -3.78 -3.78 10.40
N ALA A 18 -4.06 -3.24 11.60
CA ALA A 18 -5.34 -2.60 11.87
C ALA A 18 -5.50 -1.31 11.05
N TRP A 19 -4.51 -0.43 11.11
CA TRP A 19 -4.60 0.92 10.56
C TRP A 19 -4.37 1.01 9.04
N CYS A 20 -3.85 -0.04 8.40
CA CYS A 20 -3.72 -0.07 6.94
C CYS A 20 -5.08 -0.09 6.23
N GLY A 21 -6.12 -0.64 6.88
CA GLY A 21 -7.49 -0.66 6.38
C GLY A 21 -7.79 -1.70 5.29
N PHE A 22 -6.93 -2.70 5.11
CA PHE A 22 -7.15 -3.78 4.14
C PHE A 22 -7.61 -5.10 4.77
N HIS A 23 -7.61 -5.21 6.09
CA HIS A 23 -7.96 -6.44 6.80
C HIS A 23 -9.22 -6.26 7.64
N PRO A 24 -10.15 -7.23 7.62
CA PRO A 24 -11.20 -7.33 8.62
C PRO A 24 -10.61 -7.42 10.04
N ASP A 25 -11.27 -6.80 11.02
CA ASP A 25 -10.83 -6.81 12.42
C ASP A 25 -10.58 -8.24 12.96
N GLY A 26 -11.36 -9.21 12.49
CA GLY A 26 -11.29 -10.61 12.93
C GLY A 26 -10.06 -11.38 12.44
N ASP A 27 -9.39 -10.90 11.39
CA ASP A 27 -8.26 -11.61 10.78
C ASP A 27 -6.92 -11.23 11.46
N ILE A 28 -6.87 -10.09 12.15
CA ILE A 28 -5.62 -9.51 12.66
C ILE A 28 -4.95 -10.41 13.69
N GLU A 29 -5.71 -11.05 14.60
CA GLU A 29 -5.14 -12.00 15.57
C GLU A 29 -4.42 -13.14 14.84
N TRP A 30 -5.10 -13.76 13.88
CA TRP A 30 -4.57 -14.89 13.12
C TRP A 30 -3.33 -14.48 12.31
N MET A 31 -3.38 -13.33 11.63
CA MET A 31 -2.21 -12.82 10.89
C MET A 31 -0.99 -12.64 11.79
N ILE A 32 -1.17 -12.23 13.05
CA ILE A 32 -0.06 -12.10 13.99
C ILE A 32 0.42 -13.47 14.46
N THR A 33 -0.49 -14.35 14.87
CA THR A 33 -0.11 -15.62 15.49
C THR A 33 0.38 -16.67 14.50
N ASP A 34 -0.02 -16.60 13.24
CA ASP A 34 0.21 -17.64 12.25
C ASP A 34 1.09 -17.19 11.07
N GLU A 35 1.11 -15.89 10.74
CA GLU A 35 1.95 -15.38 9.63
C GLU A 35 3.16 -14.57 10.11
N TYR A 36 3.02 -13.81 11.21
CA TYR A 36 4.07 -12.91 11.68
C TYR A 36 5.00 -13.55 12.72
N LEU A 37 4.42 -14.21 13.71
CA LEU A 37 5.12 -14.95 14.75
C LEU A 37 5.16 -16.44 14.40
N ASP A 38 6.08 -17.18 15.03
CA ASP A 38 6.07 -18.64 14.94
C ASP A 38 4.97 -19.22 15.86
N PRO A 39 3.91 -19.85 15.32
CA PRO A 39 2.82 -20.37 16.13
C PRO A 39 3.29 -21.44 17.13
N ASP A 40 4.37 -22.16 16.85
CA ASP A 40 4.90 -23.22 17.71
C ASP A 40 5.67 -22.64 18.92
N GLU A 41 6.10 -21.38 18.86
CA GLU A 41 6.80 -20.68 19.94
C GLU A 41 5.84 -19.91 20.88
N LEU A 42 4.56 -19.77 20.50
CA LEU A 42 3.58 -18.99 21.26
C LEU A 42 2.95 -19.77 22.41
N THR A 43 3.03 -19.19 23.61
CA THR A 43 2.29 -19.71 24.77
C THR A 43 0.82 -19.27 24.74
N ALA A 44 0.01 -19.86 25.63
CA ALA A 44 -1.38 -19.43 25.82
C ALA A 44 -1.47 -17.97 26.31
N GLU A 45 -0.48 -17.49 27.07
CA GLU A 45 -0.43 -16.09 27.53
C GLU A 45 -0.13 -15.13 26.37
N ASP A 46 0.79 -15.49 25.47
CA ASP A 46 1.10 -14.68 24.29
C ASP A 46 -0.13 -14.55 23.37
N ARG A 47 -0.82 -15.67 23.11
CA ARG A 47 -2.05 -15.67 22.29
C ARG A 47 -3.15 -14.81 22.91
N ALA A 48 -3.35 -14.91 24.22
CA ALA A 48 -4.31 -14.07 24.94
C ALA A 48 -3.94 -12.58 24.86
N TRP A 49 -2.64 -12.27 24.94
CA TRP A 49 -2.13 -10.91 24.82
C TRP A 49 -2.30 -10.35 23.40
N VAL A 50 -1.96 -11.12 22.36
CA VAL A 50 -2.15 -10.72 20.95
C VAL A 50 -3.62 -10.45 20.66
N ARG A 51 -4.52 -11.33 21.10
CA ARG A 51 -5.97 -11.13 20.96
C ARG A 51 -6.44 -9.82 21.60
N ALA A 52 -5.99 -9.54 22.82
CA ALA A 52 -6.36 -8.32 23.54
C ALA A 52 -5.82 -7.06 22.83
N GLU A 53 -4.57 -7.09 22.37
CA GLU A 53 -3.95 -5.95 21.67
C GLU A 53 -4.56 -5.72 20.28
N ALA A 54 -4.88 -6.78 19.53
CA ALA A 54 -5.59 -6.70 18.26
C ALA A 54 -6.98 -6.07 18.45
N ALA A 55 -7.77 -6.56 19.41
CA ALA A 55 -9.07 -5.99 19.73
C ALA A 55 -8.98 -4.51 20.14
N ARG A 56 -7.96 -4.16 20.93
CA ARG A 56 -7.70 -2.77 21.35
C ARG A 56 -7.36 -1.88 20.16
N ALA A 57 -6.50 -2.32 19.26
CA ALA A 57 -6.11 -1.57 18.07
C ALA A 57 -7.29 -1.36 17.10
N CYS A 58 -8.08 -2.40 16.85
CA CYS A 58 -9.30 -2.32 16.03
C CYS A 58 -10.32 -1.35 16.62
N ALA A 59 -10.58 -1.45 17.93
CA ALA A 59 -11.51 -0.55 18.63
C ALA A 59 -11.03 0.91 18.57
N ALA A 60 -9.74 1.16 18.76
CA ALA A 60 -9.16 2.49 18.65
C ALA A 60 -9.32 3.07 17.23
N LYS A 61 -9.07 2.25 16.21
CA LYS A 61 -9.26 2.65 14.81
C LYS A 61 -10.72 2.97 14.52
N ARG A 62 -11.67 2.10 14.90
CA ARG A 62 -13.10 2.35 14.67
C ARG A 62 -13.61 3.60 15.37
N ALA A 63 -13.10 3.90 16.57
CA ALA A 63 -13.38 5.16 17.25
C ALA A 63 -12.82 6.36 16.48
N ALA A 64 -11.60 6.26 15.94
CA ALA A 64 -11.01 7.31 15.12
C ALA A 64 -11.79 7.54 13.82
N GLU A 65 -12.19 6.48 13.13
CA GLU A 65 -12.98 6.53 11.88
C GLU A 65 -14.27 7.33 12.00
N ALA A 66 -14.92 7.31 13.17
CA ALA A 66 -16.15 8.07 13.43
C ALA A 66 -15.94 9.59 13.33
N SER A 67 -14.71 10.07 13.50
CA SER A 67 -14.34 11.49 13.41
C SER A 67 -13.75 11.88 12.04
N TRP A 68 -13.54 10.92 11.15
CA TRP A 68 -12.92 11.19 9.86
C TRP A 68 -13.86 11.95 8.93
N PRO A 69 -13.34 12.85 8.08
CA PRO A 69 -14.14 13.53 7.07
C PRO A 69 -14.74 12.54 6.08
N ALA A 70 -15.85 12.90 5.45
CA ALA A 70 -16.52 12.05 4.45
C ALA A 70 -15.55 11.55 3.37
N GLN A 71 -14.68 12.43 2.88
CA GLN A 71 -13.58 12.09 1.98
C GLN A 71 -12.24 12.17 2.71
N THR A 72 -11.50 11.06 2.76
CA THR A 72 -10.16 10.99 3.36
C THR A 72 -9.05 11.12 2.32
N GLU A 73 -7.80 11.10 2.78
CA GLU A 73 -6.61 11.01 1.94
C GLU A 73 -6.63 9.73 1.10
N TYR A 74 -7.10 8.61 1.66
CA TYR A 74 -7.21 7.38 0.89
C TYR A 74 -8.24 7.51 -0.24
N ASP A 75 -9.39 8.13 0.02
CA ASP A 75 -10.43 8.33 -1.00
C ASP A 75 -9.91 9.21 -2.16
N ARG A 76 -9.12 10.25 -1.85
CA ARG A 76 -8.44 11.08 -2.86
C ARG A 76 -7.36 10.32 -3.62
N LEU A 77 -6.58 9.47 -2.94
CA LEU A 77 -5.55 8.64 -3.55
C LEU A 77 -6.17 7.58 -4.48
N GLU A 78 -7.26 6.94 -4.08
CA GLU A 78 -8.00 6.00 -4.93
C GLU A 78 -8.52 6.70 -6.19
N ALA A 79 -9.02 7.94 -6.09
CA ALA A 79 -9.43 8.71 -7.27
C ALA A 79 -8.26 8.94 -8.25
N VAL A 80 -7.04 9.19 -7.75
CA VAL A 80 -5.82 9.27 -8.59
C VAL A 80 -5.55 7.93 -9.27
N PHE A 81 -5.62 6.82 -8.53
CA PHE A 81 -5.38 5.48 -9.07
C PHE A 81 -6.44 5.08 -10.11
N ALA A 82 -7.71 5.42 -9.88
CA ALA A 82 -8.78 5.25 -10.84
C ALA A 82 -8.54 6.04 -12.13
N GLN A 83 -8.07 7.28 -12.02
CA GLN A 83 -7.71 8.10 -13.17
C GLN A 83 -6.57 7.47 -13.96
N LEU A 84 -5.50 6.99 -13.31
CA LEU A 84 -4.40 6.27 -13.96
C LEU A 84 -4.90 5.04 -14.73
N ARG A 85 -5.80 4.24 -14.13
CA ARG A 85 -6.41 3.09 -14.81
C ARG A 85 -7.20 3.49 -16.05
N SER A 86 -7.94 4.61 -15.99
CA SER A 86 -8.65 5.16 -17.15
C SER A 86 -7.70 5.57 -18.29
N GLU A 87 -6.48 5.98 -17.94
CA GLU A 87 -5.41 6.40 -18.86
C GLU A 87 -4.51 5.24 -19.32
N LYS A 88 -4.95 3.99 -19.12
CA LYS A 88 -4.20 2.77 -19.52
C LYS A 88 -2.87 2.62 -18.77
N ILE A 89 -2.85 3.01 -17.49
CA ILE A 89 -1.77 2.74 -16.55
C ILE A 89 -2.32 1.76 -15.49
N ILE A 90 -1.69 0.59 -15.34
CA ILE A 90 -2.05 -0.35 -14.27
C ILE A 90 -1.77 0.33 -12.92
N ALA A 91 -2.79 0.52 -12.09
CA ALA A 91 -2.63 1.16 -10.78
C ALA A 91 -3.10 0.24 -9.65
N LEU A 92 -2.16 -0.27 -8.84
CA LEU A 92 -2.42 -1.29 -7.82
C LEU A 92 -2.15 -0.77 -6.41
N HIS A 93 -3.17 -0.87 -5.57
CA HIS A 93 -3.02 -0.67 -4.13
C HIS A 93 -2.45 -1.93 -3.50
N ARG A 94 -1.38 -1.79 -2.70
CA ARG A 94 -0.77 -2.88 -1.92
C ARG A 94 -0.46 -4.13 -2.78
N ALA A 95 0.31 -3.93 -3.85
CA ALA A 95 0.75 -5.00 -4.73
C ALA A 95 1.89 -5.79 -4.09
N GLY A 96 1.60 -7.02 -3.67
CA GLY A 96 2.50 -7.89 -2.95
C GLY A 96 3.11 -7.31 -1.66
N ASN A 97 4.17 -7.98 -1.18
CA ASN A 97 4.88 -7.58 0.03
C ASN A 97 6.13 -6.76 -0.29
N THR A 98 6.78 -7.08 -1.41
CA THR A 98 8.03 -6.49 -1.88
C THR A 98 7.87 -5.80 -3.24
N LEU A 99 8.89 -5.03 -3.64
CA LEU A 99 8.97 -4.44 -4.98
C LEU A 99 8.91 -5.52 -6.08
N ALA A 100 9.54 -6.67 -5.87
CA ALA A 100 9.55 -7.76 -6.84
C ALA A 100 8.14 -8.36 -7.03
N ASP A 101 7.44 -8.62 -5.92
CA ASP A 101 6.07 -9.13 -5.93
C ASP A 101 5.13 -8.16 -6.66
N GLY A 102 5.23 -6.86 -6.36
CA GLY A 102 4.41 -5.86 -7.02
C GLY A 102 4.66 -5.77 -8.53
N HIS A 103 5.90 -6.01 -8.98
CA HIS A 103 6.18 -6.15 -10.41
C HIS A 103 5.60 -7.44 -11.01
N ASP A 104 5.54 -8.54 -10.26
CA ASP A 104 4.86 -9.76 -10.71
C ASP A 104 3.35 -9.56 -10.84
N ASP A 105 2.69 -8.96 -9.85
CA ASP A 105 1.26 -8.62 -9.92
C ASP A 105 0.93 -7.76 -11.14
N VAL A 106 1.77 -6.74 -11.41
CA VAL A 106 1.65 -5.90 -12.60
C VAL A 106 1.81 -6.72 -13.88
N ARG A 107 2.80 -7.62 -13.94
CA ARG A 107 3.02 -8.49 -15.11
C ARG A 107 1.82 -9.40 -15.34
N GLU A 108 1.23 -9.96 -14.29
CA GLU A 108 0.05 -10.80 -14.38
C GLU A 108 -1.15 -10.04 -14.93
N GLN A 109 -1.43 -8.84 -14.41
CA GLN A 109 -2.51 -8.00 -14.96
C GLN A 109 -2.28 -7.61 -16.41
N TRP A 110 -1.04 -7.24 -16.77
CA TRP A 110 -0.70 -6.92 -18.16
C TRP A 110 -0.86 -8.13 -19.09
N ARG A 111 -0.49 -9.33 -18.63
CA ARG A 111 -0.70 -10.59 -19.35
C ARG A 111 -2.19 -10.88 -19.55
N ALA A 112 -2.98 -10.82 -18.48
CA ALA A 112 -4.42 -11.06 -18.51
C ALA A 112 -5.16 -10.07 -19.43
N ALA A 113 -4.68 -8.83 -19.53
CA ALA A 113 -5.23 -7.82 -20.42
C ALA A 113 -4.87 -8.01 -21.91
N GLY A 114 -4.06 -9.01 -22.28
CA GLY A 114 -3.62 -9.22 -23.66
C GLY A 114 -2.30 -8.52 -24.03
N ARG A 115 -1.48 -8.16 -23.03
CA ARG A 115 -0.14 -7.56 -23.20
C ARG A 115 -0.19 -6.31 -24.08
N LEU A 116 0.61 -6.26 -25.14
CA LEU A 116 0.68 -5.10 -26.05
C LEU A 116 -0.68 -4.77 -26.69
N ALA A 117 -1.53 -5.77 -26.94
CA ALA A 117 -2.87 -5.54 -27.51
C ALA A 117 -3.81 -4.79 -26.56
N SER A 118 -3.50 -4.74 -25.26
CA SER A 118 -4.31 -4.03 -24.25
C SER A 118 -4.25 -2.50 -24.39
N GLY A 119 -3.20 -1.99 -25.05
CA GLY A 119 -2.87 -0.56 -25.07
C GLY A 119 -2.40 0.02 -23.73
N ILE A 120 -2.13 -0.84 -22.72
CA ILE A 120 -1.53 -0.44 -21.44
C ILE A 120 -0.12 0.07 -21.67
N ARG A 121 0.19 1.24 -21.10
CA ARG A 121 1.45 1.96 -21.36
C ARG A 121 2.37 1.99 -20.17
N GLY A 122 1.89 1.64 -18.98
CA GLY A 122 2.70 1.65 -17.78
C GLY A 122 1.99 1.14 -16.54
N CYS A 123 2.63 1.29 -15.40
CA CYS A 123 2.07 0.99 -14.09
C CYS A 123 2.46 2.01 -13.02
N CYS A 124 1.70 1.98 -11.93
CA CYS A 124 1.95 2.63 -10.65
C CYS A 124 1.49 1.69 -9.52
N PHE A 125 2.29 1.48 -8.49
CA PHE A 125 1.88 0.68 -7.34
C PHE A 125 2.68 1.03 -6.08
N TYR A 126 2.21 0.55 -4.94
CA TYR A 126 2.98 0.47 -3.70
C TYR A 126 2.77 -0.91 -3.09
N HIS A 127 3.75 -1.42 -2.35
CA HIS A 127 3.69 -2.74 -1.70
C HIS A 127 3.43 -2.62 -0.19
N ALA A 128 3.31 -3.75 0.52
CA ALA A 128 2.98 -3.76 1.95
C ALA A 128 3.94 -2.92 2.83
N GLN A 129 5.25 -2.96 2.58
CA GLN A 129 6.22 -2.17 3.37
C GLN A 129 6.08 -0.65 3.14
N ASP A 130 5.69 -0.22 1.94
CA ASP A 130 5.41 1.20 1.66
C ASP A 130 4.14 1.66 2.38
N LEU A 131 3.14 0.79 2.45
CA LEU A 131 1.93 1.01 3.20
C LEU A 131 2.20 1.11 4.71
N ASP A 132 3.04 0.24 5.27
CA ASP A 132 3.45 0.30 6.67
C ASP A 132 4.13 1.65 6.99
N THR A 133 4.95 2.15 6.06
CA THR A 133 5.55 3.48 6.17
C THR A 133 4.48 4.57 6.12
N ALA A 134 3.55 4.51 5.19
CA ALA A 134 2.47 5.50 5.05
C ALA A 134 1.55 5.54 6.27
N VAL A 135 1.23 4.40 6.88
CA VAL A 135 0.47 4.31 8.13
C VAL A 135 1.18 5.04 9.27
N ARG A 136 2.51 4.94 9.35
CA ARG A 136 3.30 5.55 10.43
C ARG A 136 3.62 7.03 10.20
N THR A 137 3.86 7.45 8.96
CA THR A 137 4.46 8.76 8.66
C THR A 137 3.61 9.63 7.73
N GLY A 138 2.56 9.08 7.12
CA GLY A 138 1.83 9.73 6.05
C GLY A 138 2.58 9.80 4.72
N ARG A 139 3.78 9.20 4.61
CA ARG A 139 4.60 9.18 3.39
C ARG A 139 4.42 7.87 2.65
N LEU A 140 3.95 7.94 1.41
CA LEU A 140 3.76 6.78 0.54
C LEU A 140 4.76 6.82 -0.61
N TYR A 141 5.48 5.73 -0.81
CA TYR A 141 6.40 5.58 -1.94
C TYR A 141 5.72 4.76 -3.04
N LEU A 142 5.75 5.29 -4.26
CA LEU A 142 5.14 4.69 -5.44
C LEU A 142 6.22 4.22 -6.40
N ALA A 143 6.21 2.93 -6.71
CA ALA A 143 6.92 2.35 -7.84
C ALA A 143 6.11 2.57 -9.12
N PHE A 144 6.80 2.76 -10.24
CA PHE A 144 6.17 2.99 -11.54
C PHE A 144 7.07 2.55 -12.69
N SER A 145 6.47 2.35 -13.85
CA SER A 145 7.19 2.06 -15.10
C SER A 145 6.34 2.46 -16.31
N GLY A 146 6.99 2.90 -17.39
CA GLY A 146 6.40 3.05 -18.73
C GLY A 146 6.84 1.96 -19.70
N GLY A 147 7.32 0.82 -19.22
CA GLY A 147 7.93 -0.22 -20.05
C GLY A 147 6.97 -1.07 -20.89
N MET A 148 5.65 -0.81 -20.84
CA MET A 148 4.61 -1.68 -21.43
C MET A 148 4.25 -1.35 -22.88
N ILE A 149 5.14 -0.63 -23.56
CA ILE A 149 5.00 -0.25 -24.97
C ILE A 149 5.89 -1.11 -25.88
N PRO A 150 5.51 -1.30 -27.16
CA PRO A 150 6.31 -2.07 -28.11
C PRO A 150 7.62 -1.37 -28.50
N GLU A 151 7.65 -0.04 -28.52
CA GLU A 151 8.82 0.77 -28.88
C GLU A 151 9.86 0.78 -27.76
N ILE A 152 10.81 -0.17 -27.81
CA ILE A 152 11.82 -0.39 -26.77
C ILE A 152 12.67 0.87 -26.50
N ASP A 153 13.06 1.57 -27.57
CA ASP A 153 13.85 2.81 -27.55
C ASP A 153 13.11 3.98 -26.88
N GLN A 154 11.78 3.94 -26.81
CA GLN A 154 10.96 4.97 -26.19
C GLN A 154 10.56 4.65 -24.74
N ARG A 155 10.91 3.46 -24.21
CA ARG A 155 10.44 3.03 -22.88
C ARG A 155 10.90 3.93 -21.74
N GLU A 156 12.14 4.43 -21.78
CA GLU A 156 12.63 5.36 -20.77
C GLU A 156 11.88 6.69 -20.83
N ALA A 157 11.73 7.26 -22.03
CA ALA A 157 10.96 8.48 -22.24
C ALA A 157 9.49 8.32 -21.79
N ASN A 158 8.87 7.19 -22.08
CA ASN A 158 7.52 6.87 -21.62
C ASN A 158 7.46 6.66 -20.10
N THR A 159 8.49 6.06 -19.49
CA THR A 159 8.58 5.94 -18.03
C THR A 159 8.65 7.32 -17.38
N VAL A 160 9.40 8.25 -17.96
CA VAL A 160 9.42 9.64 -17.49
C VAL A 160 8.05 10.30 -17.65
N ALA A 161 7.36 10.08 -18.77
CA ALA A 161 6.01 10.60 -18.99
C ALA A 161 4.99 10.07 -17.96
N VAL A 162 5.02 8.76 -17.68
CA VAL A 162 4.18 8.13 -16.64
C VAL A 162 4.50 8.71 -15.27
N GLY A 163 5.77 8.85 -14.90
CA GLY A 163 6.18 9.44 -13.62
C GLY A 163 5.70 10.89 -13.45
N ARG A 164 5.84 11.71 -14.50
CA ARG A 164 5.32 13.10 -14.51
C ARG A 164 3.80 13.12 -14.34
N ARG A 165 3.09 12.23 -15.02
CA ARG A 165 1.62 12.16 -14.94
C ARG A 165 1.14 11.76 -13.54
N ILE A 166 1.81 10.81 -12.90
CA ILE A 166 1.51 10.42 -11.50
C ILE A 166 1.69 11.63 -10.57
N VAL A 167 2.83 12.34 -10.67
CA VAL A 167 3.10 13.54 -9.85
C VAL A 167 2.06 14.63 -10.09
N GLU A 168 1.67 14.86 -11.34
CA GLU A 168 0.64 15.84 -11.70
C GLU A 168 -0.71 15.50 -11.04
N LEU A 169 -1.17 14.25 -11.16
CA LEU A 169 -2.44 13.81 -10.59
C LEU A 169 -2.43 13.86 -9.06
N LEU A 170 -1.33 13.47 -8.41
CA LEU A 170 -1.18 13.59 -6.96
C LEU A 170 -1.28 15.04 -6.50
N ARG A 171 -0.61 15.97 -7.20
CA ARG A 171 -0.69 17.41 -6.89
C ARG A 171 -2.08 17.98 -7.13
N ALA A 172 -2.73 17.57 -8.21
CA ALA A 172 -4.12 17.97 -8.50
C ALA A 172 -5.10 17.47 -7.43
N ALA A 173 -4.83 16.30 -6.83
CA ALA A 173 -5.57 15.77 -5.69
C ALA A 173 -5.20 16.42 -4.34
N GLY A 174 -4.29 17.40 -4.33
CA GLY A 174 -3.89 18.16 -3.15
C GLY A 174 -2.85 17.47 -2.26
N PHE A 175 -2.06 16.53 -2.82
CA PHE A 175 -0.93 15.92 -2.12
C PHE A 175 0.38 16.66 -2.44
N GLY A 176 1.31 16.66 -1.47
CA GLY A 176 2.70 16.90 -1.80
C GLY A 176 3.23 15.73 -2.62
N ALA A 177 3.95 15.98 -3.72
CA ALA A 177 4.53 14.93 -4.53
C ALA A 177 5.95 15.31 -4.98
N GLN A 178 6.91 14.45 -4.66
CA GLN A 178 8.33 14.65 -4.93
C GLN A 178 8.89 13.51 -5.77
N TRP A 179 9.61 13.88 -6.83
CA TRP A 179 10.33 12.97 -7.69
C TRP A 179 11.38 13.75 -8.47
N SER A 180 12.61 13.22 -8.54
CA SER A 180 13.75 13.89 -9.17
C SER A 180 13.69 13.89 -10.71
N GLY A 181 12.84 13.02 -11.29
CA GLY A 181 12.87 12.69 -12.73
C GLY A 181 13.68 11.44 -13.05
N ASN A 182 14.37 10.86 -12.07
CA ASN A 182 15.11 9.60 -12.22
C ASN A 182 14.14 8.40 -12.20
N ILE A 183 14.10 7.63 -13.28
CA ILE A 183 13.21 6.47 -13.43
C ILE A 183 13.55 5.31 -12.47
N ASN A 184 14.73 5.32 -11.87
CA ASN A 184 15.18 4.31 -10.91
C ASN A 184 14.82 4.67 -9.46
N GLU A 185 14.19 5.83 -9.23
CA GLU A 185 13.74 6.28 -7.92
C GLU A 185 12.22 6.16 -7.80
N ARG A 186 11.72 5.98 -6.57
CA ARG A 186 10.29 6.00 -6.28
C ARG A 186 9.77 7.44 -6.25
N ILE A 187 8.48 7.61 -6.55
CA ILE A 187 7.78 8.88 -6.31
C ILE A 187 7.34 8.88 -4.85
N GLU A 188 7.66 9.93 -4.10
CA GLU A 188 7.12 10.13 -2.75
C GLU A 188 5.85 10.97 -2.83
N ALA A 189 4.76 10.46 -2.27
CA ALA A 189 3.53 11.18 -2.01
C ALA A 189 3.39 11.49 -0.51
N ASP A 190 3.25 12.76 -0.20
CA ASP A 190 2.91 13.27 1.13
C ASP A 190 1.40 13.30 1.29
N LEU A 191 0.87 12.29 1.98
CA LEU A 191 -0.54 12.23 2.31
C LEU A 191 -0.86 13.04 3.56
N GLY A 192 0.15 13.43 4.35
CA GLY A 192 -0.02 13.95 5.71
C GLY A 192 -0.47 12.86 6.70
N GLN A 193 -1.52 12.11 6.38
CA GLN A 193 -2.02 10.98 7.17
C GLN A 193 -2.54 9.86 6.25
N TRP A 194 -2.33 8.60 6.65
CA TRP A 194 -3.03 7.47 6.04
C TRP A 194 -4.37 7.23 6.75
N ARG A 195 -5.48 7.39 6.03
CA ARG A 195 -6.84 7.15 6.56
C ARG A 195 -7.69 6.35 5.60
N LYS A 196 -7.41 5.05 5.53
CA LYS A 196 -8.29 4.07 4.87
C LYS A 196 -9.24 3.44 5.91
N ARG A 197 -10.54 3.51 5.65
CA ARG A 197 -11.55 2.87 6.51
C ARG A 197 -11.42 1.36 6.47
N SER A 198 -11.74 0.71 7.58
CA SER A 198 -11.89 -0.75 7.65
C SER A 198 -12.84 -1.27 6.57
N PRO A 199 -12.58 -2.48 6.03
CA PRO A 199 -13.41 -3.11 5.01
C PRO A 199 -14.82 -3.47 5.53
#